data_AF-A0A1E4TB74-F1
#
_entry.id   AF-A0A1E4TB74-F1
#
_cell.length_a   1.000
_cell.length_b   1.000
_cell.length_c   1.000
_cell.angle_alpha   90.00
_cell.angle_beta   90.00
_cell.angle_gamma   90.00
#
_symmetry.space_group_name_H-M   'P 1'
#
loop_
_entity.id
_entity.type
_entity.pdbx_description
1 polymer ?
#
loop_
_entity_poly.entity_id
_entity_poly.type
_entity_poly.pdbx_seq_one_letter_code
_entity_poly.pdbx_strand_id
1 'polypeptide(L)'
;MNFGETKVLTEHFQYPPIALIDDVINAVDILLYKAVDGVEKFLVKWNETNQLDLEAEILDGTAKFENLLESCVDYQFDKLEVYSLRNIINIPRNLLDKGYIRLNHQRGLDYRSADDKRDTELEPELIAARERFIKASERRKLLEERLKVVTAQRVQVKEALQRLQTEVETPLEKHSISSLKDIVLDIVIGSRSILELLVEQRSEKPIEGIPPPNDNVDQIVQRSLNR
;
A
#
# COMPACT_ATOMS: atom_id res chain seq x y z
N MET A 1 -6.30 -11.32 36.91
CA MET A 1 -5.25 -10.42 37.46
C MET A 1 -5.90 -9.42 38.38
N ASN A 2 -5.30 -9.09 39.53
CA ASN A 2 -5.85 -8.07 40.43
C ASN A 2 -5.28 -6.69 40.08
N PHE A 3 -6.04 -5.60 40.27
CA PHE A 3 -5.65 -4.25 39.81
C PHE A 3 -4.27 -3.78 40.31
N GLY A 4 -3.87 -4.17 41.53
CA GLY A 4 -2.56 -3.82 42.10
C GLY A 4 -1.38 -4.51 41.42
N GLU A 5 -1.53 -5.79 41.05
CA GLU A 5 -0.52 -6.58 40.34
C GLU A 5 -0.28 -6.01 38.95
N THR A 6 -1.37 -5.75 38.22
CA THR A 6 -1.32 -5.20 36.86
C THR A 6 -0.71 -3.81 36.86
N LYS A 7 -0.96 -2.96 37.88
CA LYS A 7 -0.38 -1.61 37.92
C LYS A 7 1.15 -1.63 38.02
N VAL A 8 1.71 -2.43 38.94
CA VAL A 8 3.16 -2.53 39.13
C VAL A 8 3.83 -3.15 37.91
N LEU A 9 3.22 -4.17 37.32
CA LEU A 9 3.73 -4.81 36.11
C LEU A 9 3.67 -3.86 34.90
N THR A 10 2.56 -3.16 34.70
CA THR A 10 2.42 -2.16 33.63
C THR A 10 3.42 -1.02 33.79
N GLU A 11 3.68 -0.58 35.02
CA GLU A 11 4.69 0.45 35.30
C GLU A 11 6.11 -0.06 35.02
N HIS A 12 6.39 -1.33 35.34
CA HIS A 12 7.68 -1.95 35.06
C HIS A 12 7.94 -2.15 33.56
N PHE A 13 6.96 -2.71 32.84
CA PHE A 13 7.07 -2.98 31.40
C PHE A 13 6.86 -1.73 30.55
N GLN A 14 6.23 -0.68 31.10
CA GLN A 14 5.77 0.51 30.38
C GLN A 14 4.64 0.25 29.37
N TYR A 15 4.09 -0.96 29.37
CA TYR A 15 2.91 -1.37 28.62
C TYR A 15 2.14 -2.43 29.42
N PRO A 16 0.84 -2.61 29.16
CA PRO A 16 0.05 -3.64 29.82
C PRO A 16 0.59 -5.04 29.46
N PRO A 17 0.79 -5.96 30.44
CA PRO A 17 1.27 -7.32 30.16
C PRO A 17 0.48 -8.10 29.11
N ILE A 18 -0.83 -7.86 29.03
CA ILE A 18 -1.69 -8.50 28.03
C ILE A 18 -1.30 -8.11 26.60
N ALA A 19 -0.85 -6.87 26.39
CA ALA A 19 -0.45 -6.38 25.06
C ALA A 19 0.74 -7.16 24.49
N LEU A 20 1.65 -7.65 25.35
CA LEU A 20 2.76 -8.50 24.89
C LEU A 20 2.25 -9.83 24.33
N ILE A 21 1.24 -10.42 24.96
CA ILE A 21 0.66 -11.68 24.50
C ILE A 21 -0.16 -11.44 23.23
N ASP A 22 -0.95 -10.36 23.18
CA ASP A 22 -1.69 -9.95 21.99
C ASP A 22 -0.77 -9.79 20.77
N ASP A 23 0.38 -9.13 20.94
CA ASP A 23 1.37 -8.95 19.86
C ASP A 23 1.95 -10.29 19.39
N VAL A 24 2.16 -11.25 20.29
CA VAL A 24 2.61 -12.61 19.94
C VAL A 24 1.53 -13.36 19.17
N ILE A 25 0.27 -13.30 19.61
CA ILE A 25 -0.85 -13.94 18.91
C ILE A 25 -0.97 -13.37 17.49
N ASN A 26 -0.99 -12.05 17.37
CA ASN A 26 -1.02 -11.36 16.07
C ASN A 26 0.13 -11.77 15.15
N ALA A 27 1.35 -11.90 15.69
CA ALA A 27 2.50 -12.33 14.92
C ALA A 27 2.35 -13.77 14.40
N VAL A 28 1.79 -14.66 15.22
CA VAL A 28 1.53 -16.05 14.85
C VAL A 28 0.45 -16.16 13.79
N ASP A 29 -0.64 -15.39 13.90
CA ASP A 29 -1.70 -15.35 12.88
C ASP A 29 -1.14 -14.92 11.52
N ILE A 30 -0.34 -13.84 11.50
CA ILE A 30 0.33 -13.38 10.28
C ILE A 30 1.24 -14.47 9.68
N LEU A 31 1.95 -15.23 10.51
CA LEU A 31 2.81 -16.32 10.06
C LEU A 31 2.02 -17.52 9.55
N LEU A 32 0.89 -17.85 10.18
CA LEU A 32 0.00 -18.93 9.78
C LEU A 32 -0.53 -18.66 8.36
N TYR A 33 -1.12 -17.49 8.11
CA TYR A 33 -1.64 -17.15 6.79
C TYR A 33 -0.55 -17.17 5.73
N LYS A 34 0.66 -16.67 6.04
CA LYS A 34 1.80 -16.73 5.12
C LYS A 34 2.26 -18.16 4.83
N ALA A 35 2.23 -19.03 5.83
CA ALA A 35 2.61 -20.43 5.67
C ALA A 35 1.60 -21.18 4.81
N VAL A 36 0.30 -20.99 5.06
CA VAL A 36 -0.79 -21.59 4.28
C VAL A 36 -0.74 -21.13 2.82
N ASP A 37 -0.63 -19.82 2.57
CA ASP A 37 -0.47 -19.25 1.22
C ASP A 37 0.79 -19.79 0.51
N GLY A 38 1.88 -19.96 1.25
CA GLY A 38 3.11 -20.58 0.73
C GLY A 38 2.92 -22.04 0.32
N VAL A 39 2.17 -22.81 1.11
CA VAL A 39 1.81 -24.20 0.80
C VAL A 39 0.89 -24.27 -0.42
N GLU A 40 -0.14 -23.42 -0.49
CA GLU A 40 -1.06 -23.36 -1.64
C GLU A 40 -0.30 -23.09 -2.94
N LYS A 41 0.51 -22.04 -2.96
CA LYS A 41 1.33 -21.66 -4.13
C LYS A 41 2.27 -22.76 -4.56
N PHE A 42 2.86 -23.48 -3.59
CA PHE A 42 3.72 -24.62 -3.89
C PHE A 42 2.93 -25.76 -4.54
N LEU A 43 1.76 -26.09 -4.00
CA LEU A 43 0.90 -27.16 -4.53
C LEU A 43 0.37 -26.83 -5.92
N VAL A 44 -0.06 -25.58 -6.17
CA VAL A 44 -0.49 -25.14 -7.51
C VAL A 44 0.65 -25.26 -8.52
N LYS A 45 1.84 -24.76 -8.19
CA LYS A 45 3.02 -24.88 -9.07
C LYS A 45 3.39 -26.35 -9.33
N TRP A 46 3.29 -27.20 -8.31
CA TRP A 46 3.54 -28.63 -8.44
C TRP A 46 2.49 -29.31 -9.33
N ASN A 47 1.22 -28.91 -9.21
CA ASN A 47 0.11 -29.38 -10.06
C ASN A 47 0.34 -29.02 -11.53
N GLU A 48 0.71 -27.77 -11.83
CA GLU A 48 1.05 -27.31 -13.18
C GLU A 48 2.24 -28.09 -13.78
N THR A 49 3.29 -28.31 -12.98
CA THR A 49 4.51 -29.01 -13.43
C THR A 49 4.21 -30.47 -13.80
N ASN A 50 3.30 -31.11 -13.09
CA ASN A 50 2.92 -32.51 -13.32
C ASN A 50 1.68 -32.66 -14.22
N GLN A 51 1.11 -31.56 -14.72
CA GLN A 51 -0.08 -31.54 -15.59
C GLN A 51 -1.28 -32.29 -14.98
N LEU A 52 -1.51 -32.06 -13.69
CA LEU A 52 -2.60 -32.65 -12.93
C LEU A 52 -3.80 -31.68 -12.90
N ASP A 53 -5.03 -32.21 -12.82
CA ASP A 53 -6.28 -31.43 -12.73
C ASP A 53 -6.84 -31.46 -11.30
N LEU A 54 -6.04 -30.99 -10.33
CA LEU A 54 -6.36 -31.05 -8.89
C LEU A 54 -6.57 -29.67 -8.27
N GLU A 55 -6.72 -28.60 -9.06
CA GLU A 55 -6.83 -27.23 -8.54
C GLU A 55 -7.96 -27.07 -7.51
N ALA A 56 -9.12 -27.66 -7.78
CA ALA A 56 -10.27 -27.61 -6.87
C ALA A 56 -10.03 -28.38 -5.56
N GLU A 57 -9.33 -29.53 -5.62
CA GLU A 57 -9.00 -30.32 -4.44
C GLU A 57 -7.92 -29.65 -3.59
N ILE A 58 -6.94 -29.01 -4.22
CA ILE A 58 -5.90 -28.22 -3.54
C ILE A 58 -6.54 -27.04 -2.81
N LEU A 59 -7.47 -26.31 -3.45
CA LEU A 59 -8.15 -25.18 -2.83
C LEU A 59 -9.00 -25.61 -1.62
N ASP A 60 -9.83 -26.64 -1.79
CA ASP A 60 -10.68 -27.16 -0.70
C ASP A 60 -9.84 -27.78 0.44
N GLY A 61 -8.78 -28.52 0.10
CA GLY A 61 -7.85 -29.11 1.06
C GLY A 61 -7.08 -28.06 1.85
N THR A 62 -6.60 -27.00 1.17
CA THR A 62 -5.86 -25.92 1.82
C THR A 62 -6.77 -25.08 2.72
N ALA A 63 -7.99 -24.78 2.28
CA ALA A 63 -8.97 -24.10 3.12
C ALA A 63 -9.34 -24.90 4.38
N LYS A 64 -9.47 -26.23 4.27
CA LYS A 64 -9.68 -27.10 5.44
C LYS A 64 -8.46 -27.12 6.37
N PHE A 65 -7.26 -27.13 5.80
CA PHE A 65 -6.01 -27.10 6.54
C PHE A 65 -5.83 -25.77 7.30
N GLU A 66 -6.16 -24.65 6.67
CA GLU A 66 -6.17 -23.31 7.27
C GLU A 66 -7.08 -23.27 8.49
N ASN A 67 -8.37 -23.63 8.33
CA ASN A 67 -9.34 -23.67 9.42
C ASN A 67 -8.88 -24.58 10.58
N LEU A 68 -8.25 -25.72 10.26
CA LEU A 68 -7.72 -26.63 11.27
C LEU A 68 -6.55 -26.00 12.05
N LEU A 69 -5.64 -25.33 11.34
CA LEU A 69 -4.52 -24.64 11.96
C LEU A 69 -4.99 -23.48 12.83
N GLU A 70 -5.94 -22.67 12.35
CA GLU A 70 -6.54 -21.57 13.12
C GLU A 70 -7.11 -22.10 14.44
N SER A 71 -7.96 -23.13 14.39
CA SER A 71 -8.55 -23.72 15.59
C SER A 71 -7.51 -24.31 16.55
N CYS A 72 -6.44 -24.91 16.01
CA CYS A 72 -5.36 -25.47 16.83
C CYS A 72 -4.53 -24.36 17.50
N VAL A 73 -4.15 -23.33 16.74
CA VAL A 73 -3.38 -22.19 17.24
C VAL A 73 -4.16 -21.45 18.30
N ASP A 74 -5.40 -21.04 18.02
CA ASP A 74 -6.30 -20.36 18.95
C ASP A 74 -6.36 -21.10 20.30
N TYR A 75 -6.66 -22.41 20.26
CA TYR A 75 -6.75 -23.24 21.46
C TYR A 75 -5.44 -23.35 22.27
N GLN A 76 -4.28 -23.41 21.61
CA GLN A 76 -3.00 -23.51 22.32
C GLN A 76 -2.52 -22.15 22.82
N PHE A 77 -2.81 -21.08 22.08
CA PHE A 77 -2.41 -19.73 22.44
C PHE A 77 -3.29 -19.14 23.53
N ASP A 78 -4.57 -19.53 23.63
CA ASP A 78 -5.42 -19.28 24.80
C ASP A 78 -4.76 -19.83 26.09
N LYS A 79 -4.25 -21.07 26.02
CA LYS A 79 -3.55 -21.68 27.16
C LYS A 79 -2.25 -20.97 27.47
N LEU A 80 -1.53 -20.53 26.43
CA LEU A 80 -0.31 -19.76 26.60
C LEU A 80 -0.60 -18.43 27.28
N GLU A 81 -1.66 -17.72 26.88
CA GLU A 81 -2.08 -16.47 27.50
C GLU A 81 -2.37 -16.68 28.98
N VAL A 82 -3.25 -17.63 29.29
CA VAL A 82 -3.64 -17.92 30.67
C VAL A 82 -2.43 -18.35 31.51
N TYR A 83 -1.58 -19.22 30.98
CA TYR A 83 -0.39 -19.70 31.69
C TYR A 83 0.61 -18.56 31.93
N SER A 84 0.85 -17.72 30.92
CA SER A 84 1.80 -16.62 31.00
C SER A 84 1.35 -15.58 32.01
N LEU A 85 0.08 -15.15 31.96
CA LEU A 85 -0.46 -14.18 32.92
C LEU A 85 -0.58 -14.73 34.34
N ARG A 86 -0.72 -16.05 34.50
CA ARG A 86 -0.86 -16.68 35.82
C ARG A 86 0.48 -17.02 36.47
N ASN A 87 1.50 -17.36 35.68
CA ASN A 87 2.75 -17.93 36.21
C ASN A 87 4.00 -17.12 35.87
N ILE A 88 4.13 -16.62 34.64
CA ILE A 88 5.34 -15.93 34.18
C ILE A 88 5.25 -14.45 34.56
N ILE A 89 4.18 -13.79 34.14
CA ILE A 89 3.94 -12.37 34.34
C ILE A 89 3.03 -12.18 35.55
N ASN A 90 3.42 -12.77 36.68
CA ASN A 90 2.64 -12.73 37.91
C ASN A 90 3.54 -12.38 39.10
N ILE A 91 3.00 -11.56 39.99
CA ILE A 91 3.66 -11.18 41.23
C ILE A 91 2.84 -11.71 42.41
N PRO A 92 3.45 -12.51 43.31
CA PRO A 92 2.77 -12.99 44.51
C PRO A 92 2.25 -11.85 45.39
N ARG A 93 0.97 -11.92 45.76
CA ARG A 93 0.26 -10.88 46.54
C ARG A 93 0.92 -10.55 47.88
N ASN A 94 1.41 -11.58 48.57
CA ASN A 94 2.10 -11.44 49.84
C ASN A 94 3.34 -10.54 49.77
N LEU A 95 3.93 -10.36 48.59
CA LEU A 95 5.08 -9.47 48.38
C LEU A 95 4.63 -8.03 48.06
N LEU A 96 3.50 -7.86 47.38
CA LEU A 96 2.91 -6.56 47.07
C LEU A 96 2.27 -5.91 48.30
N ASP A 97 1.41 -6.65 49.02
CA ASP A 97 0.66 -6.12 50.17
C ASP A 97 1.59 -5.70 51.32
N LYS A 98 2.74 -6.37 51.45
CA LYS A 98 3.76 -6.05 52.44
C LYS A 98 4.78 -5.01 51.96
N GLY A 99 4.65 -4.52 50.73
CA GLY A 99 5.50 -3.46 50.16
C GLY A 99 6.96 -3.85 49.93
N TYR A 100 7.25 -5.14 49.78
CA TYR A 100 8.61 -5.65 49.55
C TYR A 100 9.10 -5.44 48.12
N ILE A 101 8.18 -5.24 47.17
CA ILE A 101 8.50 -4.99 45.77
C ILE A 101 8.46 -3.48 45.53
N ARG A 102 9.57 -2.95 45.01
CA ARG A 102 9.73 -1.56 44.58
C ARG A 102 10.49 -1.52 43.28
N LEU A 103 10.01 -0.73 42.33
CA LEU A 103 10.68 -0.50 41.06
C LEU A 103 11.88 0.44 41.25
N ASN A 104 12.84 0.40 40.33
CA ASN A 104 14.08 1.14 40.47
C ASN A 104 13.85 2.66 40.56
N HIS A 105 12.92 3.20 39.78
CA HIS A 105 12.57 4.63 39.81
C HIS A 105 11.72 5.04 41.02
N GLN A 106 11.19 4.07 41.78
CA GLN A 106 10.49 4.32 43.04
C GLN A 106 11.45 4.37 44.24
N ARG A 107 12.74 4.04 44.04
CA ARG A 107 13.76 4.09 45.09
C ARG A 107 14.20 5.55 45.29
N GLY A 108 14.13 6.03 46.53
CA GLY A 108 14.52 7.40 46.89
C GLY A 108 13.42 8.45 46.77
N LEU A 109 12.16 8.05 46.50
CA LEU A 109 11.00 8.93 46.60
C LEU A 109 10.54 9.01 48.06
N ASP A 110 10.86 10.10 48.74
CA ASP A 110 10.33 10.43 50.07
C ASP A 110 9.06 11.29 49.93
N TYR A 111 7.89 10.64 49.95
CA TYR A 111 6.58 11.31 49.91
C TYR A 111 6.20 12.09 51.18
N ARG A 112 7.16 12.28 52.10
CA ARG A 112 6.94 12.99 53.37
C ARG A 112 7.09 14.50 53.25
N SER A 113 7.58 14.99 52.12
CA SER A 113 7.81 16.41 51.85
C SER A 113 6.83 16.88 50.80
N ALA A 114 5.77 17.59 51.20
CA ALA A 114 4.79 18.20 50.28
C ALA A 114 5.32 19.47 49.58
N ASP A 115 6.56 19.89 49.87
CA ASP A 115 7.20 21.12 49.38
C ASP A 115 8.44 20.81 48.53
N ASP A 116 8.31 19.92 47.54
CA ASP A 116 9.41 19.65 46.61
C ASP A 116 9.46 20.74 45.54
N LYS A 117 10.40 21.69 45.66
CA LYS A 117 10.62 22.80 44.72
C LYS A 117 10.77 22.36 43.24
N ARG A 118 11.03 21.07 43.01
CA ARG A 118 11.10 20.43 41.69
C ARG A 118 9.77 20.44 40.95
N ASP A 119 8.63 20.38 41.64
CA ASP A 119 7.31 20.42 41.00
C ASP A 119 7.07 21.77 40.31
N THR A 120 7.55 22.87 40.92
CA THR A 120 7.43 24.23 40.37
C THR A 120 8.36 24.47 39.18
N GLU A 121 9.49 23.76 39.09
CA GLU A 121 10.45 23.86 37.98
C GLU A 121 10.07 22.98 36.77
N LEU A 122 9.36 21.86 36.99
CA LEU A 122 8.91 20.93 35.95
C LEU A 122 7.59 21.34 35.27
N GLU A 123 6.78 22.18 35.92
CA GLU A 123 5.57 22.76 35.34
C GLU A 123 5.77 23.42 33.97
N PRO A 124 6.76 24.33 33.76
CA PRO A 124 6.97 24.95 32.45
C PRO A 124 7.44 23.96 31.38
N GLU A 125 8.25 22.96 31.73
CA GLU A 125 8.70 21.93 30.78
C GLU A 125 7.55 21.00 30.35
N LEU A 126 6.67 20.63 31.30
CA LEU A 126 5.48 19.84 31.02
C LEU A 126 4.49 20.60 30.12
N ILE A 127 4.29 21.90 30.36
CA ILE A 127 3.46 22.77 29.52
C ILE A 127 4.06 22.83 28.10
N ALA A 128 5.37 23.06 27.97
CA ALA A 128 6.04 23.11 26.68
C ALA A 128 5.96 21.78 25.92
N ALA A 129 6.12 20.63 26.61
CA ALA A 129 5.97 19.31 26.02
C ALA A 129 4.52 19.06 25.55
N ARG A 130 3.53 19.48 26.33
CA ARG A 130 2.11 19.36 25.96
C ARG A 130 1.76 20.21 24.74
N GLU A 131 2.28 21.44 24.66
CA GLU A 131 2.12 22.27 23.47
C GLU A 131 2.75 21.64 22.22
N ARG A 132 3.96 21.05 22.36
CA ARG A 132 4.62 20.34 21.25
C ARG A 132 3.78 19.14 20.80
N PHE A 133 3.20 18.39 21.74
CA PHE A 133 2.32 17.27 21.43
C PHE A 133 1.06 17.71 20.69
N ILE A 134 0.38 18.78 21.15
CA ILE A 134 -0.81 19.31 20.48
C ILE A 134 -0.47 19.73 19.05
N LYS A 135 0.60 20.53 18.88
CA LYS A 135 1.07 20.97 17.55
C LYS A 135 1.41 19.80 16.64
N ALA A 136 2.06 18.77 17.17
CA ALA A 136 2.39 17.56 16.42
C ALA A 136 1.14 16.75 16.03
N SER A 137 0.17 16.65 16.93
CA SER A 137 -1.11 15.96 16.69
C SER A 137 -1.95 16.67 15.64
N GLU A 138 -2.06 18.00 15.69
CA GLU A 138 -2.73 18.81 14.67
C GLU A 138 -2.05 18.67 13.30
N ARG A 139 -0.70 18.73 13.28
CA ARG A 139 0.07 18.51 12.06
C ARG A 139 -0.19 17.12 11.48
N ARG A 140 -0.23 16.08 12.33
CA ARG A 140 -0.52 14.71 11.89
C ARG A 140 -1.92 14.61 11.27
N LYS A 141 -2.93 15.21 11.91
CA LYS A 141 -4.30 15.22 11.36
C LYS A 141 -4.37 15.90 10.00
N LEU A 142 -3.73 17.07 9.84
CA LEU A 142 -3.65 17.76 8.55
C LEU A 142 -2.91 16.93 7.49
N LEU A 143 -1.83 16.27 7.88
CA LEU A 143 -1.08 15.39 6.98
C LEU A 143 -1.94 14.20 6.55
N GLU A 144 -2.68 13.55 7.45
CA GLU A 144 -3.60 12.46 7.12
C GLU A 144 -4.69 12.91 6.14
N GLU A 145 -5.28 14.09 6.33
CA GLU A 145 -6.25 14.67 5.39
C GLU A 145 -5.65 14.92 4.00
N ARG A 146 -4.44 15.49 3.93
CA ARG A 146 -3.73 15.66 2.66
C ARG A 146 -3.37 14.33 2.01
N LEU A 147 -2.97 13.34 2.80
CA LEU A 147 -2.60 12.01 2.32
C LEU A 147 -3.80 11.34 1.64
N LYS A 148 -5.00 11.47 2.20
CA LYS A 148 -6.25 10.98 1.57
C LYS A 148 -6.48 11.59 0.19
N VAL A 149 -6.32 12.91 0.05
CA VAL A 149 -6.48 13.60 -1.24
C VAL A 149 -5.44 13.10 -2.25
N VAL A 150 -4.18 13.01 -1.84
CA VAL A 150 -3.09 12.53 -2.71
C VAL A 150 -3.32 11.08 -3.13
N THR A 151 -3.77 10.22 -2.22
CA THR A 151 -4.08 8.82 -2.56
C THR A 151 -5.25 8.71 -3.53
N ALA A 152 -6.30 9.52 -3.38
CA ALA A 152 -7.43 9.55 -4.30
C ALA A 152 -6.99 10.03 -5.70
N GLN A 153 -6.19 11.09 -5.76
CA GLN A 153 -5.61 11.56 -7.03
C GLN A 153 -4.73 10.50 -7.68
N ARG A 154 -3.91 9.80 -6.90
CA ARG A 154 -3.05 8.72 -7.41
C ARG A 154 -3.87 7.58 -8.00
N VAL A 155 -4.98 7.20 -7.37
CA VAL A 155 -5.91 6.18 -7.92
C VAL A 155 -6.54 6.68 -9.22
N GLN A 156 -7.04 7.91 -9.26
CA GLN A 156 -7.63 8.48 -10.49
C GLN A 156 -6.63 8.55 -11.66
N VAL A 157 -5.39 8.97 -11.41
CA VAL A 157 -4.35 9.01 -12.44
C VAL A 157 -4.01 7.59 -12.91
N LYS A 158 -3.93 6.62 -12.00
CA LYS A 158 -3.67 5.22 -12.34
C LYS A 158 -4.79 4.64 -13.21
N GLU A 159 -6.05 4.91 -12.87
CA GLU A 159 -7.21 4.51 -13.68
C GLU A 159 -7.21 5.18 -15.05
N ALA A 160 -6.91 6.48 -15.13
CA ALA A 160 -6.82 7.20 -16.40
C ALA A 160 -5.70 6.65 -17.29
N LEU A 161 -4.53 6.36 -16.72
CA LEU A 161 -3.44 5.70 -17.45
C LEU A 161 -3.87 4.31 -17.93
N GLN A 162 -4.50 3.50 -17.07
CA GLN A 162 -4.96 2.17 -17.45
C GLN A 162 -6.00 2.23 -18.58
N ARG A 163 -6.92 3.20 -18.56
CA ARG A 163 -7.87 3.44 -19.66
C ARG A 163 -7.17 3.82 -20.96
N LEU A 164 -6.22 4.75 -20.92
CA LEU A 164 -5.42 5.13 -22.10
C LEU A 164 -4.64 3.95 -22.66
N GLN A 165 -4.04 3.11 -21.80
CA GLN A 165 -3.37 1.88 -22.25
C GLN A 165 -4.36 0.92 -22.92
N THR A 166 -5.54 0.70 -22.34
CA THR A 166 -6.55 -0.19 -22.94
C THR A 166 -7.16 0.36 -24.23
N GLU A 167 -7.45 1.67 -24.31
CA GLU A 167 -8.14 2.27 -25.45
C GLU A 167 -7.21 2.66 -26.60
N VAL A 168 -5.94 2.97 -26.32
CA VAL A 168 -5.00 3.49 -27.31
C VAL A 168 -3.90 2.48 -27.62
N GLU A 169 -3.21 1.95 -26.61
CA GLU A 169 -2.05 1.07 -26.85
C GLU A 169 -2.45 -0.33 -27.31
N THR A 170 -3.45 -0.97 -26.70
CA THR A 170 -3.85 -2.34 -27.11
C THR A 170 -4.40 -2.44 -28.54
N PRO A 171 -5.17 -1.46 -29.06
CA PRO A 171 -5.58 -1.47 -30.47
C PRO A 171 -4.42 -1.13 -31.42
N LEU A 172 -3.49 -0.26 -31.04
CA LEU A 172 -2.30 0.09 -31.83
C LEU A 172 -1.39 -1.13 -32.04
N GLU A 173 -1.11 -1.89 -30.97
CA GLU A 173 -0.34 -3.13 -31.05
C GLU A 173 -1.03 -4.19 -31.92
N LYS A 174 -2.37 -4.34 -31.77
CA LYS A 174 -3.17 -5.30 -32.56
C LYS A 174 -3.16 -5.00 -34.06
N HIS A 175 -2.95 -3.74 -34.45
CA HIS A 175 -2.89 -3.31 -35.85
C HIS A 175 -1.44 -3.11 -36.35
N SER A 176 -0.43 -3.55 -35.58
CA SER A 176 1.00 -3.39 -35.90
C SER A 176 1.41 -1.92 -36.16
N ILE A 177 0.79 -1.00 -35.43
CA ILE A 177 1.05 0.43 -35.55
C ILE A 177 2.00 0.84 -34.43
N SER A 178 3.25 1.17 -34.77
CA SER A 178 4.27 1.61 -33.80
C SER A 178 3.98 3.00 -33.22
N SER A 179 3.38 3.89 -34.01
CA SER A 179 3.08 5.28 -33.62
C SER A 179 2.07 5.92 -34.57
N LEU A 180 1.02 6.56 -34.03
CA LEU A 180 0.06 7.33 -34.82
C LEU A 180 0.72 8.47 -35.59
N LYS A 181 1.81 9.04 -35.03
CA LYS A 181 2.56 10.11 -35.69
C LYS A 181 3.21 9.63 -36.99
N ASP A 182 3.71 8.40 -37.00
CA ASP A 182 4.43 7.84 -38.14
C ASP A 182 3.45 7.47 -39.26
N ILE A 183 2.26 6.94 -38.93
CA ILE A 183 1.21 6.67 -39.91
C ILE A 183 0.71 7.95 -40.58
N VAL A 184 0.43 8.99 -39.80
CA VAL A 184 -0.05 10.26 -40.37
C VAL A 184 1.03 10.84 -41.30
N LEU A 185 2.30 10.70 -40.93
CA LEU A 185 3.42 11.12 -41.77
C LEU A 185 3.50 10.29 -43.07
N ASP A 186 3.39 8.97 -42.99
CA ASP A 186 3.42 8.07 -44.15
C ASP A 186 2.24 8.30 -45.10
N ILE A 187 1.04 8.56 -44.58
CA ILE A 187 -0.14 8.90 -45.39
C ILE A 187 0.06 10.24 -46.10
N VAL A 188 0.61 11.24 -45.41
CA VAL A 188 0.87 12.55 -46.02
C VAL A 188 1.96 12.45 -47.09
N ILE A 189 3.02 11.68 -46.85
CA ILE A 189 4.08 11.45 -47.83
C ILE A 189 3.54 10.68 -49.04
N GLY A 190 2.82 9.58 -48.81
CA GLY A 190 2.25 8.75 -49.88
C GLY A 190 1.22 9.51 -50.72
N SER A 191 0.34 10.30 -50.09
CA SER A 191 -0.62 11.14 -50.83
C SER A 191 0.08 12.21 -51.67
N ARG A 192 1.18 12.80 -51.18
CA ARG A 192 2.01 13.70 -51.98
C ARG A 192 2.63 13.01 -53.20
N SER A 193 3.24 11.84 -53.03
CA SER A 193 3.82 11.10 -54.16
C SER A 193 2.78 10.69 -55.21
N ILE A 194 1.57 10.31 -54.78
CA ILE A 194 0.45 10.02 -55.71
C ILE A 194 0.02 11.27 -56.46
N LEU A 195 -0.06 12.42 -55.79
CA LEU A 195 -0.38 13.69 -56.45
C LEU A 195 0.69 14.10 -57.47
N GLU A 196 1.97 13.92 -57.14
CA GLU A 196 3.09 14.17 -58.06
C GLU A 196 2.99 13.28 -59.31
N LEU A 197 2.70 11.98 -59.15
CA LEU A 197 2.49 11.05 -60.27
C LEU A 197 1.25 11.39 -61.11
N LEU A 198 0.16 11.83 -60.49
CA LEU A 198 -1.05 12.24 -61.21
C LEU A 198 -0.85 13.54 -61.99
N VAL A 199 -0.05 14.47 -61.46
CA VAL A 199 0.34 15.69 -62.17
C VAL A 199 1.24 15.36 -63.36
N GLU A 200 2.18 14.42 -63.20
CA GLU A 200 3.05 13.95 -64.26
C GLU A 200 2.27 13.25 -65.38
N GLN A 201 1.35 12.34 -65.04
CA GLN A 201 0.46 11.69 -66.03
C GLN A 201 -0.50 12.66 -66.73
N ARG A 202 -0.95 13.72 -66.04
CA ARG A 202 -1.78 14.77 -66.64
C ARG A 202 -1.00 15.62 -67.65
N SER A 203 0.32 15.75 -67.47
CA SER A 203 1.19 16.46 -68.40
C SER A 203 1.50 15.66 -69.68
N GLU A 204 1.50 14.32 -69.59
CA GLU A 204 1.75 13.44 -70.75
C GLU A 204 0.50 13.17 -71.61
N LYS A 205 -0.72 13.22 -71.04
CA LYS A 205 -1.99 13.13 -71.79
C LYS A 205 -3.06 14.06 -71.21
N PRO A 206 -3.40 15.18 -71.89
CA PRO A 206 -4.50 16.04 -71.45
C PRO A 206 -5.83 15.32 -71.64
N ILE A 207 -6.62 15.18 -70.57
CA ILE A 207 -8.02 14.77 -70.66
C ILE A 207 -8.82 15.96 -71.19
N GLU A 208 -9.48 15.82 -72.35
CA GLU A 208 -10.30 16.88 -72.94
C GLU A 208 -11.42 17.32 -71.97
N GLY A 209 -11.50 18.62 -71.70
CA GLY A 209 -12.60 19.24 -70.95
C GLY A 209 -12.29 19.75 -69.54
N ILE A 210 -11.06 19.61 -69.02
CA ILE A 210 -10.68 20.13 -67.69
C ILE A 210 -9.63 21.25 -67.83
N PRO A 211 -9.89 22.48 -67.35
CA PRO A 211 -8.94 23.58 -67.48
C PRO A 211 -7.63 23.29 -66.72
N PRO A 212 -6.48 23.83 -67.18
CA PRO A 212 -5.20 23.61 -66.51
C PRO A 212 -5.25 24.06 -65.05
N PRO A 213 -4.45 23.43 -64.17
CA PRO A 213 -4.46 23.74 -62.75
C PRO A 213 -4.15 25.22 -62.55
N ASN A 214 -5.05 25.93 -61.86
CA ASN A 214 -4.89 27.34 -61.54
C ASN A 214 -3.68 27.50 -60.62
N ASP A 215 -2.77 28.44 -60.91
CA ASP A 215 -1.53 28.75 -60.16
C ASP A 215 -1.73 28.97 -58.64
N ASN A 216 -2.99 29.08 -58.21
CA ASN A 216 -3.40 29.13 -56.81
C ASN A 216 -3.09 27.84 -56.02
N VAL A 217 -3.00 26.66 -56.63
CA VAL A 217 -2.80 25.41 -55.87
C VAL A 217 -1.40 25.37 -55.26
N ASP A 218 -0.37 25.77 -56.00
CA ASP A 218 1.00 25.86 -55.49
C ASP A 218 1.14 26.92 -54.38
N GLN A 219 0.41 28.04 -54.49
CA GLN A 219 0.39 29.07 -53.44
C GLN A 219 -0.31 28.60 -52.15
N ILE A 220 -1.32 27.72 -52.28
CA ILE A 220 -2.03 27.14 -51.13
C ILE A 220 -1.12 26.12 -50.43
N VAL A 221 -0.43 25.26 -51.18
CA VAL A 221 0.51 24.26 -50.63
C VAL A 221 1.71 24.92 -49.94
N GLN A 222 2.27 25.99 -50.52
CA GLN A 222 3.37 26.76 -49.92
C GLN A 222 2.98 27.50 -48.62
N ARG A 223 1.70 27.88 -48.46
CA ARG A 223 1.19 28.48 -47.21
C ARG A 223 1.02 27.45 -46.09
N SER A 224 0.78 26.18 -46.43
CA SER A 224 0.60 25.10 -45.45
C SER A 224 1.93 24.56 -44.89
N LEU A 225 3.02 24.67 -45.66
CA LEU A 225 4.36 24.21 -45.24
C LEU A 225 5.11 25.22 -44.34
N ASN A 226 4.69 26.49 -44.32
CA ASN A 226 5.33 27.57 -43.54
C ASN A 226 4.61 27.87 -42.21
N ARG A 227 3.79 26.93 -41.69
CA ARG A 227 3.14 27.04 -40.38
C ARG A 227 3.53 25.90 -39.45
#